data_AF-A0A1J5PP78-F1
#
_entry.id   AF-A0A1J5PP78-F1
#
_cell.length_a   1.000
_cell.length_b   1.000
_cell.length_c   1.000
_cell.angle_alpha   90.00
_cell.angle_beta   90.00
_cell.angle_gamma   90.00
#
_symmetry.space_group_name_H-M   'P 1'
#
loop_
_entity.id
_entity.type
_entity.pdbx_description
1 polymer ?
#
loop_
_entity_poly.entity_id
_entity_poly.type
_entity_poly.pdbx_seq_one_letter_code
_entity_poly.pdbx_strand_id
1 'polypeptide(L)'
;MQFDGDLQEDGNEDKLAPKLDVIKDCALLYVAAIGGSAAARVVANKIHPVKVTGPEPIEDLLEKLKDVLNGTPPPWLRKVLLKDQERSYDFDEEQTV
;
A
#
# COMPACT_ATOMS: atom_id res chain seq x y z
N MET A 1 -17.58 0.95 -11.23
CA MET A 1 -17.85 1.45 -9.86
C MET A 1 -18.03 2.94 -9.96
N GLN A 2 -19.17 3.45 -9.51
CA GLN A 2 -19.51 4.88 -9.56
C GLN A 2 -19.52 5.39 -8.11
N PHE A 3 -18.71 6.38 -7.81
CA PHE A 3 -18.68 7.03 -6.50
C PHE A 3 -19.73 8.14 -6.53
N ASP A 4 -20.98 7.80 -6.15
CA ASP A 4 -22.08 8.76 -6.09
C ASP A 4 -22.22 9.30 -4.65
N GLY A 5 -22.02 10.60 -4.47
CA GLY A 5 -22.11 11.26 -3.17
C GLY A 5 -21.49 12.66 -3.20
N ASP A 6 -21.94 13.54 -2.30
CA ASP A 6 -21.37 14.87 -2.12
C ASP A 6 -19.87 14.73 -1.74
N LEU A 7 -18.94 15.30 -2.49
CA LEU A 7 -17.49 15.05 -2.32
C LEU A 7 -16.78 16.13 -1.50
N GLN A 8 -17.52 17.05 -0.86
CA GLN A 8 -16.92 18.14 -0.09
C GLN A 8 -16.18 17.61 1.15
N GLU A 9 -15.02 18.20 1.43
CA GLU A 9 -14.18 17.93 2.61
C GLU A 9 -14.81 18.55 3.87
N ASP A 10 -16.00 18.07 4.26
CA ASP A 10 -16.75 18.55 5.43
C ASP A 10 -16.52 17.68 6.68
N GLY A 11 -15.56 16.74 6.62
CA GLY A 11 -15.30 15.80 7.71
C GLY A 11 -16.32 14.65 7.83
N ASN A 12 -17.25 14.53 6.87
CA ASN A 12 -18.21 13.43 6.85
C ASN A 12 -17.51 12.07 6.63
N GLU A 13 -17.45 11.31 7.71
CA GLU A 13 -16.69 10.07 7.87
C GLU A 13 -17.21 8.89 7.03
N ASP A 14 -18.50 8.90 6.67
CA ASP A 14 -19.18 7.83 5.92
C ASP A 14 -18.72 7.74 4.46
N LYS A 15 -18.22 8.85 3.88
CA LYS A 15 -17.79 8.90 2.48
C LYS A 15 -16.45 8.20 2.21
N LEU A 16 -15.67 7.95 3.27
CA LEU A 16 -14.31 7.41 3.14
C LEU A 16 -14.27 5.88 3.26
N ALA A 17 -15.17 5.29 4.05
CA ALA A 17 -15.28 3.84 4.21
C ALA A 17 -15.40 3.08 2.88
N PRO A 18 -16.29 3.45 1.93
CA PRO A 18 -16.39 2.75 0.65
C PRO A 18 -15.13 2.89 -0.21
N LYS A 19 -14.38 3.99 -0.08
CA LYS A 19 -13.11 4.18 -0.81
C LYS A 19 -12.00 3.29 -0.26
N LEU A 20 -11.95 3.11 1.07
CA LEU A 20 -10.96 2.25 1.73
C LEU A 20 -11.22 0.77 1.44
N ASP A 21 -12.49 0.35 1.34
CA ASP A 21 -12.82 -1.05 1.05
C ASP A 21 -12.30 -1.52 -0.32
N VAL A 22 -12.26 -0.62 -1.31
CA VAL A 22 -11.75 -0.91 -2.66
C VAL A 22 -10.24 -1.12 -2.69
N ILE A 23 -9.49 -0.57 -1.73
CA ILE A 23 -8.02 -0.62 -1.69
C ILE A 23 -7.49 -1.40 -0.47
N LYS A 24 -8.34 -2.15 0.22
CA LYS A 24 -7.99 -2.83 1.48
C LYS A 24 -6.93 -3.93 1.34
N ASP A 25 -6.75 -4.41 0.12
CA ASP A 25 -5.75 -5.40 -0.28
C ASP A 25 -4.45 -4.76 -0.80
N CYS A 26 -4.42 -3.44 -0.95
CA CYS A 26 -3.25 -2.70 -1.42
C CYS A 26 -2.25 -2.48 -0.28
N ALA A 27 -0.95 -2.57 -0.58
CA ALA A 27 0.10 -2.28 0.41
C ALA A 27 0.52 -0.80 0.46
N LEU A 28 0.32 -0.09 -0.66
CA LEU A 28 0.83 1.26 -0.90
C LEU A 28 -0.28 2.11 -1.51
N LEU A 29 -0.32 3.38 -1.13
CA LEU A 29 -1.21 4.38 -1.73
C LEU A 29 -0.42 5.65 -2.04
N TYR A 30 -0.23 5.95 -3.33
CA TYR A 30 0.38 7.20 -3.77
C TYR A 30 -0.67 8.32 -3.80
N VAL A 31 -0.39 9.45 -3.15
CA VAL A 31 -1.32 10.58 -3.01
C VAL A 31 -0.62 11.91 -3.25
N ALA A 32 -1.28 12.81 -3.98
CA ALA A 32 -0.84 14.21 -4.08
C ALA A 32 -1.15 14.98 -2.79
N ALA A 33 -2.33 14.74 -2.23
CA ALA A 33 -2.77 15.30 -0.96
C ALA A 33 -3.64 14.28 -0.22
N ILE A 34 -3.51 14.27 1.12
CA ILE A 34 -4.34 13.46 2.00
C ILE A 34 -4.52 14.20 3.32
N GLY A 35 -5.76 14.33 3.78
CA GLY A 35 -6.09 14.88 5.09
C GLY A 35 -5.66 13.93 6.23
N GLY A 36 -5.43 14.48 7.42
CA GLY A 36 -4.93 13.70 8.57
C GLY A 36 -5.84 12.53 8.97
N SER A 37 -7.17 12.73 8.95
CA SER A 37 -8.15 11.68 9.26
C SER A 37 -8.11 10.54 8.25
N ALA A 38 -8.00 10.86 6.96
CA ALA A 38 -7.87 9.86 5.90
C ALA A 38 -6.54 9.10 6.00
N ALA A 39 -5.43 9.81 6.23
CA ALA A 39 -4.11 9.19 6.40
C ALA A 39 -4.09 8.21 7.59
N ALA A 40 -4.68 8.59 8.73
CA ALA A 40 -4.78 7.72 9.89
C ALA A 40 -5.54 6.42 9.58
N ARG A 41 -6.65 6.51 8.83
CA ARG A 41 -7.46 5.34 8.45
C ARG A 41 -6.77 4.44 7.43
N VAL A 42 -6.06 5.01 6.45
CA VAL A 42 -5.23 4.27 5.49
C VAL A 42 -4.16 3.46 6.24
N VAL A 43 -3.45 4.10 7.17
CA VAL A 43 -2.44 3.43 8.01
C VAL A 43 -3.07 2.35 8.91
N ALA A 44 -4.24 2.61 9.49
CA ALA A 44 -4.96 1.61 10.30
C ALA A 44 -5.37 0.38 9.49
N ASN A 45 -5.62 0.53 8.19
CA ASN A 45 -5.89 -0.57 7.26
C ASN A 45 -4.61 -1.22 6.69
N LYS A 46 -3.43 -0.92 7.27
CA LYS A 46 -2.12 -1.47 6.88
C LYS A 46 -1.68 -1.08 5.48
N ILE A 47 -2.21 0.03 4.95
CA ILE A 47 -1.81 0.63 3.68
C ILE A 47 -0.81 1.74 4.00
N HIS A 48 0.32 1.79 3.28
CA HIS A 48 1.33 2.83 3.47
C HIS A 48 1.07 4.02 2.53
N PRO A 49 0.69 5.21 3.03
CA PRO A 49 0.52 6.38 2.19
C PRO A 49 1.88 7.00 1.82
N VAL A 50 2.10 7.22 0.52
CA VAL A 50 3.29 7.90 -0.02
C VAL A 50 2.84 9.22 -0.63
N LYS A 51 3.30 10.32 -0.03
CA LYS A 51 3.00 11.66 -0.54
C LYS A 51 3.96 12.01 -1.68
N VAL A 52 3.40 12.36 -2.83
CA VAL A 52 4.18 12.90 -3.96
C VAL A 52 4.23 14.43 -3.85
N THR A 53 5.39 15.02 -4.15
CA THR A 53 5.63 16.47 -4.01
C THR A 53 4.95 17.31 -5.09
N GLY A 54 4.51 16.69 -6.18
CA GLY A 54 3.81 17.33 -7.29
C GLY A 54 3.14 16.31 -8.22
N PRO A 55 2.38 16.77 -9.23
CA PRO A 55 1.80 15.89 -10.23
C PRO A 55 2.93 15.26 -11.05
N GLU A 56 3.05 13.94 -10.93
CA GLU A 56 4.00 13.12 -11.66
C GLU A 56 3.23 12.05 -12.46
N PRO A 57 3.64 11.73 -13.70
CA PRO A 57 3.06 10.61 -14.43
C PRO A 57 3.11 9.31 -13.62
N ILE A 58 2.06 8.51 -13.74
CA ILE A 58 1.97 7.23 -13.03
C ILE A 58 3.11 6.31 -13.45
N GLU A 59 3.50 6.33 -14.72
CA GLU A 59 4.60 5.54 -15.28
C GLU A 59 5.93 5.84 -14.56
N ASP A 60 6.25 7.11 -14.34
CA ASP A 60 7.47 7.52 -13.63
C ASP A 60 7.47 7.07 -12.16
N LEU A 61 6.31 7.17 -11.49
CA LEU A 61 6.15 6.64 -10.13
C LEU A 61 6.33 5.13 -10.06
N LEU A 62 5.85 4.40 -11.06
CA LEU A 62 6.02 2.96 -11.17
C LEU A 62 7.48 2.58 -11.43
N GLU A 63 8.22 3.30 -12.27
CA GLU A 63 9.66 3.08 -12.45
C GLU A 63 10.42 3.26 -11.13
N LYS A 64 10.15 4.34 -10.39
CA LYS A 64 10.78 4.55 -9.07
C LYS A 64 10.46 3.44 -8.08
N LEU A 65 9.20 2.96 -8.07
CA LEU A 65 8.82 1.85 -7.21
C LEU A 65 9.55 0.57 -7.64
N LYS A 66 9.66 0.29 -8.94
CA LYS A 66 10.44 -0.85 -9.46
C LYS A 66 11.91 -0.78 -9.05
N ASP A 67 12.54 0.39 -9.11
CA ASP A 67 13.92 0.57 -8.64
C ASP A 67 14.07 0.26 -7.14
N VAL A 68 13.12 0.71 -6.31
CA VAL A 68 13.10 0.39 -4.87
C VAL A 68 12.93 -1.11 -4.62
N LEU A 69 12.08 -1.77 -5.39
CA LEU A 69 11.83 -3.21 -5.28
C LEU A 69 13.04 -4.04 -5.74
N ASN A 70 13.70 -3.64 -6.82
CA ASN A 70 14.88 -4.32 -7.37
C ASN A 70 16.17 -4.06 -6.58
N GLY A 71 16.26 -2.92 -5.90
CA GLY A 71 17.40 -2.56 -5.08
C GLY A 71 17.32 -3.19 -3.68
N THR A 72 17.27 -2.34 -2.66
CA THR A 72 17.12 -2.78 -1.27
C THR A 72 15.79 -2.25 -0.73
N PRO A 73 14.68 -3.00 -0.90
CA PRO A 73 13.38 -2.54 -0.42
C PRO A 73 13.43 -2.36 1.11
N PRO A 74 12.76 -1.31 1.65
CA PRO A 74 12.69 -1.08 3.08
C PRO A 74 12.23 -2.31 3.85
N PRO A 75 12.64 -2.50 5.13
CA PRO A 75 12.31 -3.69 5.89
C PRO A 75 10.82 -4.00 5.97
N TRP A 76 9.97 -2.97 6.02
CA TRP A 76 8.52 -3.12 6.05
C TRP A 76 7.97 -3.62 4.70
N LEU A 77 8.48 -3.12 3.57
CA LEU A 77 8.06 -3.52 2.23
C LEU A 77 8.53 -4.93 1.92
N ARG A 78 9.75 -5.28 2.34
CA ARG A 78 10.27 -6.66 2.24
C ARG A 78 9.36 -7.66 2.95
N LYS A 79 8.86 -7.32 4.14
CA LYS A 79 7.90 -8.17 4.87
C LYS A 79 6.59 -8.35 4.12
N VAL A 80 6.10 -7.33 3.42
CA VAL A 80 4.88 -7.42 2.61
C VAL A 80 5.10 -8.33 1.41
N LEU A 81 6.21 -8.21 0.68
CA LEU A 81 6.54 -9.06 -0.47
C LEU A 81 6.63 -10.55 -0.09
N LEU A 82 7.14 -10.85 1.11
CA LEU A 82 7.26 -12.21 1.63
C LEU A 82 5.96 -12.77 2.21
N LYS A 83 4.93 -11.93 2.42
CA LYS A 83 3.69 -12.34 3.09
C LYS A 83 2.80 -13.23 2.24
N ASP A 84 2.93 -13.13 0.92
CA ASP A 84 2.17 -13.93 -0.06
C ASP A 84 2.96 -15.14 -0.58
N GLN A 85 4.27 -15.23 -0.26
CA GLN A 85 5.05 -16.42 -0.56
C GLN A 85 4.74 -17.53 0.44
N GLU A 86 4.25 -18.67 -0.05
CA GLU A 86 4.18 -19.89 0.75
C GLU A 86 5.58 -20.22 1.28
N ARG A 87 5.70 -20.35 2.60
CA ARG A 87 6.96 -20.79 3.21
C ARG A 87 7.19 -22.26 2.86
N SER A 88 8.00 -22.53 1.84
CA SER A 88 8.57 -23.86 1.65
C SER A 88 9.61 -24.09 2.75
N TYR A 89 9.28 -24.94 3.72
CA TYR A 89 10.29 -25.53 4.59
C TYR A 89 11.00 -26.61 3.78
N ASP A 90 12.14 -26.27 3.18
CA ASP A 90 13.06 -27.26 2.66
C ASP A 90 13.83 -27.81 3.87
N PHE A 91 13.32 -28.94 4.40
CA PHE A 91 14.07 -29.73 5.37
C PHE A 91 15.14 -30.48 4.57
N ASP A 92 16.35 -29.95 4.54
CA ASP A 92 17.52 -30.74 4.14
C ASP A 92 17.67 -31.85 5.20
N GLU A 93 17.34 -33.09 4.82
CA GLU A 93 17.46 -34.30 5.63
C GLU A 93 18.93 -34.58 5.94
N GLU A 94 19.49 -33.90 6.94
CA GLU A 94 20.78 -34.31 7.51
C GLU A 94 20.53 -35.44 8.52
N GLN A 95 20.36 -36.67 8.01
CA GLN A 95 20.55 -37.91 8.77
C GLN A 95 20.87 -39.09 7.84
N THR A 96 22.15 -39.38 7.67
CA THR A 96 22.60 -40.77 7.77
C THR A 96 24.00 -40.79 8.41
N VAL A 97 24.03 -41.38 9.60
CA VAL A 97 25.20 -41.71 10.42
C VAL A 97 26.10 -42.75 9.77
#